data_AF-A0A4V2X4S7-F1
#
_entry.id   AF-A0A4V2X4S7-F1
#
_cell.length_a   1.000
_cell.length_b   1.000
_cell.length_c   1.000
_cell.angle_alpha   90.00
_cell.angle_beta   90.00
_cell.angle_gamma   90.00
#
_symmetry.space_group_name_H-M   'P 1'
#
loop_
_entity.id
_entity.type
_entity.pdbx_description
1 polymer ?
#
loop_
_entity_poly.entity_id
_entity_poly.type
_entity_poly.pdbx_seq_one_letter_code
_entity_poly.pdbx_strand_id
1 'polypeptide(L)'
;MNEIIQGKDDTVTARKSVTADVTFVIDIESIIEYLHTNNLKSSLDPKDPTIIRQHVYIANYTPEFGLKVASSSGARVTVPINANIRWRATTVSNNFDYTIILYKFKKLSKGEDVISVPSQIWSQNPIGKKVPMVPSAVNADEDAPKIIFVESQDSYFQATAHRPGEEQYTWFFAAYDGKKLLGYYRYDPYVEVTNN
;
A
#
# COMPACT_ATOMS: atom_id res chain seq x y z
N MET A 1 -34.18 -35.31 41.63
CA MET A 1 -34.36 -35.01 40.20
C MET A 1 -33.71 -33.65 40.01
N ASN A 2 -32.49 -33.63 39.46
CA ASN A 2 -31.66 -32.42 39.40
C ASN A 2 -32.07 -31.58 38.18
N GLU A 3 -32.57 -30.38 38.40
CA GLU A 3 -32.64 -29.35 37.37
C GLU A 3 -31.27 -28.68 37.25
N ILE A 4 -30.63 -28.90 36.11
CA ILE A 4 -29.38 -28.23 35.72
C ILE A 4 -29.79 -26.91 35.08
N ILE A 5 -29.47 -25.80 35.75
CA ILE A 5 -29.55 -24.46 35.17
C ILE A 5 -28.41 -24.34 34.15
N GLN A 6 -28.75 -24.43 32.86
CA GLN A 6 -27.80 -24.25 31.77
C GLN A 6 -27.72 -22.77 31.41
N GLY A 7 -26.74 -22.07 31.97
CA GLY A 7 -26.31 -20.77 31.47
C GLY A 7 -25.31 -20.94 30.33
N LYS A 8 -25.61 -20.36 29.17
CA LYS A 8 -24.66 -19.80 28.18
C LYS A 8 -25.38 -19.55 26.86
N ASP A 9 -25.34 -18.31 26.39
CA ASP A 9 -24.96 -18.02 25.01
C ASP A 9 -24.63 -16.53 24.88
N ASP A 10 -23.50 -16.14 25.49
CA ASP A 10 -22.73 -14.98 25.00
C ASP A 10 -22.14 -15.37 23.65
N THR A 11 -22.94 -15.25 22.60
CA THR A 11 -22.49 -15.35 21.22
C THR A 11 -21.65 -14.12 20.91
N VAL A 12 -20.36 -14.19 21.27
CA VAL A 12 -19.34 -13.28 20.71
C VAL A 12 -19.32 -13.55 19.21
N THR A 13 -20.10 -12.76 18.47
CA THR A 13 -20.09 -12.77 17.02
C THR A 13 -18.71 -12.28 16.61
N ALA A 14 -17.79 -13.20 16.31
CA ALA A 14 -16.50 -12.86 15.75
C ALA A 14 -16.77 -12.08 14.45
N ARG A 15 -16.63 -10.74 14.50
CA ARG A 15 -16.67 -9.91 13.30
C ARG A 15 -15.60 -10.46 12.38
N LYS A 16 -16.02 -11.01 11.25
CA LYS A 16 -15.12 -11.58 10.24
C LYS A 16 -14.13 -10.48 9.86
N SER A 17 -12.83 -10.72 10.07
CA SER A 17 -11.79 -9.77 9.67
C SER A 17 -11.87 -9.55 8.16
N VAL A 18 -11.94 -8.29 7.75
CA VAL A 18 -11.98 -7.89 6.35
C VAL A 18 -10.59 -7.48 5.87
N THR A 19 -10.41 -7.40 4.56
CA THR A 19 -9.17 -6.91 3.97
C THR A 19 -9.40 -5.52 3.39
N ALA A 20 -8.53 -4.59 3.75
CA ALA A 20 -8.38 -3.29 3.13
C ALA A 20 -7.17 -3.34 2.18
N ASP A 21 -7.41 -3.29 0.88
CA ASP A 21 -6.33 -3.23 -0.12
C ASP A 21 -5.99 -1.77 -0.41
N VAL A 22 -4.74 -1.41 -0.15
CA VAL A 22 -4.19 -0.06 -0.29
C VAL A 22 -3.10 -0.08 -1.34
N THR A 23 -3.30 0.64 -2.44
CA THR A 23 -2.29 0.80 -3.49
C THR A 23 -1.82 2.25 -3.54
N PHE A 24 -0.53 2.45 -3.36
CA PHE A 24 0.12 3.71 -3.69
C PHE A 24 0.46 3.72 -5.18
N VAL A 25 0.00 4.74 -5.89
CA VAL A 25 0.42 5.06 -7.25
C VAL A 25 1.29 6.30 -7.16
N ILE A 26 2.56 6.17 -7.52
CA ILE A 26 3.56 7.23 -7.36
C ILE A 26 4.01 7.71 -8.73
N ASP A 27 3.87 9.01 -8.98
CA ASP A 27 4.32 9.64 -10.21
C ASP A 27 5.75 10.17 -10.01
N ILE A 28 6.73 9.31 -10.35
CA ILE A 28 8.15 9.59 -10.19
C ILE A 28 8.63 10.70 -11.12
N GLU A 29 8.08 10.78 -12.34
CA GLU A 29 8.45 11.83 -13.30
C GLU A 29 8.11 13.20 -12.73
N SER A 30 6.86 13.39 -12.28
CA SER A 30 6.42 14.64 -11.65
C SER A 30 7.20 14.97 -10.37
N ILE A 31 7.59 13.96 -9.57
CA ILE A 31 8.44 14.18 -8.38
C ILE A 31 9.80 14.73 -8.78
N ILE A 32 10.45 14.13 -9.78
CA ILE A 32 11.77 14.56 -10.24
C ILE A 32 11.69 15.96 -10.85
N GLU A 33 10.68 16.23 -11.67
CA GLU A 33 10.44 17.56 -12.24
C GLU A 33 10.21 18.61 -11.15
N TYR A 34 9.38 18.30 -10.16
CA TYR A 34 9.15 19.19 -9.02
C TYR A 34 10.44 19.50 -8.28
N LEU A 35 11.27 18.50 -7.98
CA LEU A 35 12.53 18.71 -7.28
C LEU A 35 13.48 19.57 -8.11
N HIS A 36 13.60 19.29 -9.40
CA HIS A 36 14.45 20.05 -10.31
C HIS A 36 14.03 21.52 -10.42
N THR A 37 12.74 21.78 -10.67
CA THR A 37 12.18 23.14 -10.77
C THR A 37 12.37 23.95 -9.48
N ASN A 38 12.39 23.30 -8.32
CA ASN A 38 12.60 23.95 -7.03
C ASN A 38 14.05 23.94 -6.54
N ASN A 39 15.03 23.56 -7.38
CA ASN A 39 16.45 23.43 -7.02
C ASN A 39 16.69 22.50 -5.81
N LEU A 40 15.82 21.52 -5.61
CA LEU A 40 15.96 20.47 -4.61
C LEU A 40 16.66 19.26 -5.24
N LYS A 41 17.29 18.44 -4.40
CA LYS A 41 17.93 17.19 -4.84
C LYS A 41 17.26 15.99 -4.18
N SER A 42 17.14 14.91 -4.94
CA SER A 42 16.81 13.60 -4.39
C SER A 42 17.94 13.13 -3.47
N SER A 43 17.57 12.61 -2.31
CA SER A 43 18.52 11.99 -1.41
C SER A 43 18.95 10.62 -1.93
N LEU A 44 20.25 10.34 -1.82
CA LEU A 44 20.83 9.02 -2.06
C LEU A 44 21.17 8.28 -0.75
N ASP A 45 20.79 8.84 0.41
CA ASP A 45 20.93 8.18 1.71
C ASP A 45 19.58 7.59 2.15
N PRO A 46 19.46 6.25 2.32
CA PRO A 46 18.21 5.62 2.76
C PRO A 46 17.81 5.98 4.20
N LYS A 47 18.73 6.54 5.00
CA LYS A 47 18.46 7.01 6.37
C LYS A 47 17.89 8.43 6.41
N ASP A 48 18.12 9.21 5.35
CA ASP A 48 17.64 10.58 5.21
C ASP A 48 16.94 10.78 3.85
N PRO A 49 15.78 10.12 3.62
CA PRO A 49 15.07 10.21 2.35
C PRO A 49 14.43 11.59 2.15
N THR A 50 14.27 11.99 0.89
CA THR A 50 13.54 13.21 0.53
C THR A 50 12.04 13.06 0.86
N ILE A 51 11.48 14.02 1.60
CA ILE A 51 10.05 14.02 1.93
C ILE A 51 9.27 14.51 0.71
N ILE A 52 8.31 13.71 0.26
CA ILE A 52 7.40 14.06 -0.83
C ILE A 52 5.99 14.30 -0.27
N ARG A 53 5.31 15.33 -0.77
CA ARG A 53 3.98 15.77 -0.28
C ARG A 53 2.89 15.78 -1.36
N GLN A 54 3.25 15.47 -2.60
CA GLN A 54 2.41 15.52 -3.79
C GLN A 54 2.86 14.43 -4.77
N HIS A 55 2.10 14.19 -5.84
CA HIS A 55 2.39 13.14 -6.82
C HIS A 55 2.36 11.71 -6.26
N VAL A 56 1.65 11.54 -5.14
CA VAL A 56 1.29 10.23 -4.58
C VAL A 56 -0.22 10.15 -4.50
N TYR A 57 -0.78 9.10 -5.09
CA TYR A 57 -2.19 8.78 -5.08
C TYR A 57 -2.38 7.48 -4.30
N ILE A 58 -3.39 7.42 -3.45
CA ILE A 58 -3.73 6.25 -2.64
C ILE A 58 -5.10 5.77 -3.10
N ALA A 59 -5.16 4.57 -3.67
CA ALA A 59 -6.41 3.85 -3.85
C ALA A 59 -6.57 2.89 -2.67
N ASN A 60 -7.68 3.02 -1.92
CA ASN A 60 -8.01 2.17 -0.79
C ASN A 60 -9.37 1.53 -1.04
N TYR A 61 -9.43 0.21 -1.06
CA TYR A 61 -10.68 -0.54 -1.16
C TYR A 61 -10.91 -1.37 0.10
N THR A 62 -12.11 -1.24 0.67
CA THR A 62 -12.63 -2.15 1.69
C THR A 62 -14.04 -2.57 1.30
N PRO A 63 -14.48 -3.80 1.60
CA PRO A 63 -15.87 -4.22 1.36
C PRO A 63 -16.91 -3.25 1.95
N GLU A 64 -16.63 -2.68 3.12
CA GLU A 64 -17.53 -1.82 3.87
C GLU A 64 -17.59 -0.39 3.33
N PHE A 65 -16.47 0.16 2.85
CA PHE A 65 -16.39 1.56 2.42
C PHE A 65 -16.26 1.75 0.91
N GLY A 66 -16.21 0.66 0.15
CA GLY A 66 -15.95 0.69 -1.27
C GLY A 66 -14.56 1.23 -1.61
N LEU A 67 -14.40 1.69 -2.85
CA LEU A 67 -13.17 2.33 -3.33
C LEU A 67 -13.15 3.80 -2.92
N LYS A 68 -12.06 4.20 -2.25
CA LYS A 68 -11.72 5.59 -1.97
C LYS A 68 -10.38 5.92 -2.62
N VAL A 69 -10.31 7.09 -3.24
CA VAL A 69 -9.06 7.63 -3.78
C VAL A 69 -8.74 8.92 -3.06
N ALA A 70 -7.50 9.03 -2.58
CA ALA A 70 -6.97 10.23 -1.97
C ALA A 70 -5.62 10.57 -2.61
N SER A 71 -5.25 11.83 -2.61
CA SER A 71 -3.94 12.28 -3.09
C SER A 71 -3.40 13.36 -2.18
N SER A 72 -2.10 13.61 -2.28
CA SER A 72 -1.43 14.75 -1.65
C SER A 72 -1.33 14.68 -0.12
N SER A 73 -0.65 15.68 0.45
CA SER A 73 -0.45 15.83 1.90
C SER A 73 -1.77 15.74 2.67
N GLY A 74 -1.82 14.84 3.65
CA GLY A 74 -3.02 14.61 4.47
C GLY A 74 -3.97 13.55 3.93
N ALA A 75 -3.58 12.81 2.87
CA ALA A 75 -4.35 11.66 2.40
C ALA A 75 -4.60 10.64 3.52
N ARG A 76 -5.82 10.10 3.53
CA ARG A 76 -6.31 9.18 4.56
C ARG A 76 -6.69 7.82 3.98
N VAL A 77 -6.27 6.77 4.68
CA VAL A 77 -6.70 5.39 4.49
C VAL A 77 -7.72 5.06 5.58
N THR A 78 -9.01 5.11 5.26
CA THR A 78 -10.06 4.74 6.22
C THR A 78 -10.35 3.24 6.16
N VAL A 79 -10.32 2.56 7.30
CA VAL A 79 -10.56 1.11 7.44
C VAL A 79 -11.40 0.78 8.68
N PRO A 80 -12.15 -0.32 8.70
CA PRO A 80 -12.84 -0.75 9.90
C PRO A 80 -11.87 -1.39 10.91
N ILE A 81 -12.21 -1.34 12.19
CA ILE A 81 -11.50 -2.06 13.25
C ILE A 81 -11.43 -3.56 12.91
N ASN A 82 -10.31 -4.21 13.26
CA ASN A 82 -9.98 -5.61 12.94
C ASN A 82 -9.71 -5.91 11.46
N ALA A 83 -9.64 -4.91 10.58
CA ALA A 83 -9.23 -5.11 9.19
C ALA A 83 -7.74 -5.48 9.08
N ASN A 84 -7.43 -6.37 8.12
CA ASN A 84 -6.08 -6.54 7.60
C ASN A 84 -5.85 -5.49 6.52
N ILE A 85 -4.89 -4.59 6.74
CA ILE A 85 -4.55 -3.53 5.80
C ILE A 85 -3.35 -4.00 4.98
N ARG A 86 -3.49 -4.06 3.66
CA ARG A 86 -2.46 -4.56 2.73
C ARG A 86 -1.97 -3.44 1.83
N TRP A 87 -0.72 -3.04 2.00
CA TRP A 87 -0.08 -2.04 1.14
C TRP A 87 0.68 -2.70 -0.01
N ARG A 88 0.45 -2.16 -1.20
CA ARG A 88 1.31 -2.27 -2.37
C ARG A 88 1.64 -0.87 -2.88
N ALA A 89 2.70 -0.77 -3.67
CA ALA A 89 3.02 0.46 -4.38
C ALA A 89 3.44 0.14 -5.80
N THR A 90 3.08 1.03 -6.72
CA THR A 90 3.49 1.00 -8.11
C THR A 90 3.65 2.43 -8.64
N THR A 91 4.29 2.60 -9.79
CA THR A 91 4.29 3.89 -10.49
C THR A 91 3.09 4.03 -11.41
N VAL A 92 2.85 5.23 -11.95
CA VAL A 92 1.79 5.46 -12.96
C VAL A 92 1.94 4.52 -14.17
N SER A 93 3.18 4.19 -14.54
CA SER A 93 3.52 3.23 -15.59
C SER A 93 3.57 1.78 -15.10
N ASN A 94 2.93 1.45 -13.98
CA ASN A 94 2.97 0.14 -13.33
C ASN A 94 4.40 -0.45 -13.13
N ASN A 95 5.34 0.37 -12.67
CA ASN A 95 6.76 0.02 -12.51
C ASN A 95 7.54 -0.28 -13.80
N PHE A 96 7.03 0.05 -15.00
CA PHE A 96 7.75 -0.18 -16.27
C PHE A 96 8.76 0.92 -16.64
N ASP A 97 8.37 2.20 -16.62
CA ASP A 97 9.29 3.30 -16.97
C ASP A 97 10.22 3.62 -15.79
N TYR A 98 9.61 3.86 -14.63
CA TYR A 98 10.31 3.96 -13.35
C TYR A 98 9.81 2.88 -12.42
N THR A 99 10.72 2.29 -11.64
CA THR A 99 10.40 1.26 -10.64
C THR A 99 10.49 1.85 -9.24
N ILE A 100 9.51 1.54 -8.39
CA ILE A 100 9.59 1.84 -6.96
C ILE A 100 9.59 0.59 -6.09
N ILE A 101 10.24 0.68 -4.93
CA ILE A 101 10.27 -0.38 -3.93
C ILE A 101 10.01 0.23 -2.56
N LEU A 102 8.90 -0.16 -1.91
CA LEU A 102 8.69 0.11 -0.49
C LEU A 102 9.67 -0.70 0.34
N TYR A 103 10.38 -0.08 1.29
CA TYR A 103 11.41 -0.78 2.07
C TYR A 103 11.33 -0.57 3.57
N LYS A 104 10.56 0.41 4.06
CA LYS A 104 10.44 0.68 5.49
C LYS A 104 9.14 1.40 5.82
N PHE A 105 8.52 0.98 6.92
CA PHE A 105 7.41 1.65 7.55
C PHE A 105 7.84 2.29 8.87
N LYS A 106 7.26 3.43 9.24
CA LYS A 106 7.44 4.02 10.57
C LYS A 106 6.19 4.80 11.00
N LYS A 107 5.75 4.60 12.24
CA LYS A 107 4.76 5.48 12.89
C LYS A 107 5.35 6.88 13.14
N LEU A 108 4.58 7.92 12.87
CA LEU A 108 4.96 9.32 13.12
C LEU A 108 4.20 9.93 14.29
N SER A 109 2.95 9.53 14.50
CA SER A 109 2.12 10.02 15.61
C SER A 109 2.61 9.53 16.99
N LYS A 110 2.26 10.28 18.04
CA LYS A 110 2.53 9.91 19.44
C LYS A 110 1.33 9.15 20.01
N GLY A 111 1.58 8.40 21.09
CA GLY A 111 0.56 7.64 21.79
C GLY A 111 0.53 6.20 21.34
N GLU A 112 -0.54 5.51 21.73
CA GLU A 112 -0.66 4.08 21.53
C GLU A 112 -0.95 3.72 20.06
N ASP A 113 -0.57 2.51 19.62
CA ASP A 113 -0.63 2.09 18.21
C ASP A 113 -2.03 1.77 17.73
N VAL A 114 -2.49 2.46 16.68
CA VAL A 114 -3.82 2.24 16.06
C VAL A 114 -3.81 0.99 15.18
N ILE A 115 -2.68 0.74 14.51
CA ILE A 115 -2.44 -0.43 13.66
C ILE A 115 -1.15 -1.13 14.10
N SER A 116 -1.01 -2.42 13.79
CA SER A 116 0.28 -3.12 13.98
C SER A 116 1.35 -2.54 13.05
N VAL A 117 2.63 -2.77 13.37
CA VAL A 117 3.70 -2.56 12.39
C VAL A 117 3.48 -3.50 11.20
N PRO A 118 3.48 -3.02 9.95
CA PRO A 118 3.30 -3.87 8.79
C PRO A 118 4.45 -4.87 8.62
N SER A 119 4.12 -6.12 8.30
CA SER A 119 5.08 -7.17 7.94
C SER A 119 4.92 -7.57 6.47
N GLN A 120 6.03 -7.95 5.82
CA GLN A 120 5.99 -8.41 4.44
C GLN A 120 5.41 -9.83 4.37
N ILE A 121 4.46 -10.04 3.47
CA ILE A 121 3.83 -11.34 3.20
C ILE A 121 3.93 -11.61 1.70
N TRP A 122 4.40 -12.80 1.34
CA TRP A 122 4.41 -13.26 -0.05
C TRP A 122 2.98 -13.46 -0.56
N SER A 123 2.71 -12.99 -1.78
CA SER A 123 1.47 -13.31 -2.47
C SER A 123 1.41 -14.80 -2.81
N GLN A 124 0.21 -15.31 -3.11
CA GLN A 124 -0.01 -16.74 -3.35
C GLN A 124 0.96 -17.31 -4.41
N ASN A 125 1.69 -18.35 -4.02
CA ASN A 125 2.72 -19.08 -4.77
C ASN A 125 3.86 -18.18 -5.31
N PRO A 126 4.84 -17.81 -4.48
CA PRO A 126 5.93 -16.93 -4.90
C PRO A 126 6.95 -17.57 -5.86
N ILE A 127 6.97 -18.91 -5.99
CA ILE A 127 7.96 -19.62 -6.81
C ILE A 127 7.30 -20.15 -8.08
N GLY A 128 7.86 -19.79 -9.24
CA GLY A 128 7.44 -20.32 -10.55
C GLY A 128 6.08 -19.81 -11.04
N LYS A 129 5.46 -18.83 -10.35
CA LYS A 129 4.23 -18.20 -10.82
C LYS A 129 4.52 -17.38 -12.07
N LYS A 130 3.87 -17.77 -13.16
CA LYS A 130 3.89 -17.05 -14.42
C LYS A 130 2.68 -16.13 -14.49
N VAL A 131 2.91 -14.85 -14.73
CA VAL A 131 1.87 -13.85 -14.91
C VAL A 131 1.81 -13.41 -16.38
N PRO A 132 0.62 -13.15 -16.93
CA PRO A 132 0.49 -12.63 -18.28
C PRO A 132 1.05 -11.20 -18.34
N MET A 133 1.82 -10.91 -19.37
CA MET A 133 2.32 -9.59 -19.71
C MET A 133 2.02 -9.33 -21.18
N VAL A 134 1.58 -8.12 -21.48
CA VAL A 134 1.33 -7.68 -22.85
C VAL A 134 2.67 -7.23 -23.45
N PRO A 135 3.13 -7.80 -24.57
CA PRO A 135 4.38 -7.37 -25.20
C PRO A 135 4.24 -5.96 -25.80
N SER A 136 5.34 -5.21 -25.87
CA SER A 136 5.38 -3.93 -26.56
C SER A 136 4.97 -4.08 -28.03
N ALA A 137 4.26 -3.08 -28.57
CA ALA A 137 3.82 -2.99 -29.98
C ALA A 137 2.64 -3.90 -30.40
N VAL A 138 1.77 -4.30 -29.46
CA VAL A 138 0.43 -4.80 -29.81
C VAL A 138 -0.54 -3.63 -30.02
N ASN A 139 -1.43 -3.76 -31.01
CA ASN A 139 -2.45 -2.74 -31.25
C ASN A 139 -3.66 -2.95 -30.34
N ALA A 140 -4.35 -1.85 -30.02
CA ALA A 140 -5.54 -1.87 -29.17
C ALA A 140 -6.82 -2.33 -29.89
N ASP A 141 -6.73 -2.71 -31.18
CA ASP A 141 -7.86 -3.10 -32.05
C ASP A 141 -7.95 -4.62 -32.30
N GLU A 142 -7.15 -5.43 -31.58
CA GLU A 142 -7.23 -6.89 -31.67
C GLU A 142 -8.35 -7.46 -30.77
N ASP A 143 -9.09 -8.46 -31.26
CA ASP A 143 -10.18 -9.13 -30.52
C ASP A 143 -9.69 -9.90 -29.26
N ALA A 144 -8.38 -10.12 -29.14
CA ALA A 144 -7.76 -10.77 -27.99
C ALA A 144 -6.33 -10.24 -27.77
N PRO A 145 -5.85 -10.17 -26.50
CA PRO A 145 -4.48 -9.77 -26.22
C PRO A 145 -3.48 -10.84 -26.67
N LYS A 146 -2.41 -10.41 -27.33
CA LYS A 146 -1.20 -11.25 -27.45
C LYS A 146 -0.49 -11.24 -26.11
N ILE A 147 -0.30 -12.41 -25.51
CA ILE A 147 0.25 -12.55 -24.16
C ILE A 147 1.60 -13.25 -24.23
N ILE A 148 2.57 -12.72 -23.49
CA ILE A 148 3.74 -13.47 -23.06
C ILE A 148 3.64 -13.74 -21.56
N PHE A 149 4.24 -14.84 -21.10
CA PHE A 149 4.25 -15.20 -19.70
C PHE A 149 5.62 -14.95 -19.10
N VAL A 150 5.65 -14.18 -18.01
CA VAL A 150 6.88 -13.89 -17.26
C VAL A 150 6.77 -14.42 -15.85
N GLU A 151 7.87 -14.93 -15.32
CA GLU A 151 7.93 -15.29 -13.90
C GLU A 151 7.96 -14.03 -13.05
N SER A 152 7.11 -13.98 -12.03
CA SER A 152 6.99 -12.83 -11.15
C SER A 152 6.80 -13.28 -9.71
N GLN A 153 7.46 -12.55 -8.80
CA GLN A 153 7.28 -12.69 -7.36
C GLN A 153 6.57 -11.43 -6.86
N ASP A 154 5.38 -11.59 -6.30
CA ASP A 154 4.62 -10.48 -5.69
C ASP A 154 4.59 -10.65 -4.16
N SER A 155 4.61 -9.51 -3.46
CA SER A 155 4.47 -9.44 -2.01
C SER A 155 3.72 -8.16 -1.64
N TYR A 156 3.16 -8.13 -0.44
CA TYR A 156 2.52 -6.95 0.12
C TYR A 156 2.94 -6.79 1.56
N PHE A 157 2.85 -5.58 2.09
CA PHE A 157 3.01 -5.34 3.51
C PHE A 157 1.64 -5.38 4.18
N GLN A 158 1.49 -6.09 5.30
CA GLN A 158 0.22 -6.22 5.99
C GLN A 158 0.32 -5.77 7.44
N ALA A 159 -0.65 -4.95 7.89
CA ALA A 159 -0.90 -4.66 9.29
C ALA A 159 -2.33 -5.03 9.70
N THR A 160 -2.60 -5.04 11.00
CA THR A 160 -3.93 -5.24 11.57
C THR A 160 -4.40 -3.96 12.26
N ALA A 161 -5.64 -3.54 12.00
CA ALA A 161 -6.28 -2.43 12.69
C ALA A 161 -6.76 -2.85 14.08
N HIS A 162 -6.13 -2.35 15.14
CA HIS A 162 -6.36 -2.84 16.51
C HIS A 162 -7.46 -2.10 17.24
N ARG A 163 -7.59 -0.80 16.98
CA ARG A 163 -8.52 0.08 17.71
C ARG A 163 -8.99 1.21 16.80
N PRO A 164 -10.08 1.91 17.16
CA PRO A 164 -10.46 3.15 16.50
C PRO A 164 -9.49 4.28 16.81
N GLY A 165 -9.30 5.17 15.85
CA GLY A 165 -8.41 6.33 15.99
C GLY A 165 -7.72 6.69 14.68
N GLU A 166 -6.96 7.77 14.72
CA GLU A 166 -6.13 8.23 13.61
C GLU A 166 -4.65 8.03 13.96
N GLU A 167 -3.87 7.48 13.03
CA GLU A 167 -2.43 7.33 13.16
C GLU A 167 -1.72 7.86 11.91
N GLN A 168 -0.86 8.86 12.11
CA GLN A 168 0.07 9.28 11.07
C GLN A 168 1.24 8.30 10.99
N TYR A 169 1.57 7.89 9.77
CA TYR A 169 2.68 6.99 9.49
C TYR A 169 3.45 7.45 8.25
N THR A 170 4.58 6.80 7.98
CA THR A 170 5.36 7.02 6.76
C THR A 170 5.78 5.71 6.14
N TRP A 171 5.71 5.67 4.81
CA TRP A 171 6.39 4.66 4.01
C TRP A 171 7.61 5.30 3.34
N PHE A 172 8.73 4.60 3.45
CA PHE A 172 9.93 4.90 2.71
C PHE A 172 9.95 4.06 1.43
N PHE A 173 10.37 4.67 0.33
CA PHE A 173 10.50 4.00 -0.95
C PHE A 173 11.75 4.46 -1.70
N ALA A 174 12.34 3.56 -2.46
CA ALA A 174 13.42 3.86 -3.40
C ALA A 174 12.85 3.89 -4.81
N ALA A 175 13.28 4.83 -5.64
CA ALA A 175 12.90 4.91 -7.05
C ALA A 175 14.11 4.64 -7.97
N TYR A 176 13.86 3.95 -9.07
CA TYR A 176 14.88 3.51 -10.03
C TYR A 176 14.44 3.80 -11.46
N ASP A 177 15.43 4.09 -12.31
CA ASP A 177 15.33 4.08 -13.77
C ASP A 177 16.18 2.90 -14.27
N GLY A 178 15.52 1.80 -14.62
CA GLY A 178 16.18 0.50 -14.81
C GLY A 178 17.03 0.11 -13.59
N LYS A 179 18.35 0.10 -13.74
CA LYS A 179 19.31 -0.23 -12.65
C LYS A 179 19.81 0.99 -11.87
N LYS A 180 19.50 2.20 -12.33
CA LYS A 180 20.00 3.44 -11.74
C LYS A 180 19.10 3.86 -10.59
N LEU A 181 19.65 3.96 -9.38
CA LEU A 181 18.96 4.58 -8.26
C LEU A 181 18.76 6.08 -8.53
N LEU A 182 17.51 6.54 -8.45
CA LEU A 182 17.14 7.95 -8.60
C LEU A 182 17.09 8.65 -7.24
N GLY A 183 16.71 7.93 -6.19
CA GLY A 183 16.72 8.44 -4.83
C GLY A 183 15.87 7.64 -3.85
N TYR A 184 16.00 8.00 -2.59
CA TYR A 184 15.17 7.55 -1.49
C TYR A 184 14.19 8.65 -1.10
N TYR A 185 12.95 8.24 -0.91
CA TYR A 185 11.84 9.14 -0.64
C TYR A 185 11.00 8.61 0.52
N ARG A 186 10.22 9.50 1.13
CA ARG A 186 9.18 9.11 2.07
C ARG A 186 7.91 9.91 1.87
N TYR A 187 6.80 9.27 2.20
CA TYR A 187 5.47 9.86 2.12
C TYR A 187 4.70 9.59 3.41
N ASP A 188 4.05 10.63 3.93
CA ASP A 188 3.56 10.70 5.31
C ASP A 188 2.00 10.80 5.37
N PRO A 189 1.25 9.74 5.00
CA PRO A 189 -0.22 9.73 5.07
C PRO A 189 -0.75 9.40 6.48
N TYR A 190 -2.07 9.32 6.58
CA TYR A 190 -2.79 8.90 7.79
C TYR A 190 -3.57 7.60 7.54
N VAL A 191 -3.67 6.76 8.56
CA VAL A 191 -4.69 5.70 8.64
C VAL A 191 -5.75 6.13 9.66
N GLU A 192 -7.01 5.93 9.31
CA GLU A 192 -8.15 6.19 10.16
C GLU A 192 -8.91 4.88 10.37
N VAL A 193 -8.91 4.37 11.60
CA VAL A 193 -9.66 3.17 11.96
C VAL A 193 -10.97 3.56 12.60
N THR A 194 -12.07 3.00 12.12
CA THR A 194 -13.43 3.32 12.54
C THR A 194 -14.15 2.09 13.10
N ASN A 195 -15.11 2.30 14.01
CA ASN A 195 -15.82 1.19 14.65
C ASN A 195 -16.84 0.47 13.75
N ASN A 196 -17.31 1.13 12.68
CA ASN A 196 -18.61 0.87 12.05
C ASN A 196 -19.75 0.83 13.06
#